data_AF-A0A1X0QSQ4-F1
#
_entry.id   AF-A0A1X0QSQ4-F1
#
_cell.length_a   1.000
_cell.length_b   1.000
_cell.length_c   1.000
_cell.angle_alpha   90.00
_cell.angle_beta   90.00
_cell.angle_gamma   90.00
#
_symmetry.space_group_name_H-M   'P 1'
#
loop_
_entity.id
_entity.type
_entity.pdbx_description
1 polymer ?
#
loop_
_entity_poly.entity_id
_entity_poly.type
_entity_poly.pdbx_seq_one_letter_code
_entity_poly.pdbx_strand_id
1 'polypeptide(L)'
;MQKLTSDIAPTPRERSDVYTLCLEAIDQADTWLPGWFTLANDPAKHPKFKDIYRDNLAEWLSWAFFNLPLESVLQDESAIQELHEMINDFENKFHIKLKEGYNEDVVAYRLTLDPLLAYHRPLAFYVLVLFLTNIFGFVCQFLWGMKRFGPENRSTIWSLMDPQQSPYPSSHIGPEKVPYWFRDGNRRKKPIVFIHGIGGGLMCYITLVAKLVTLDAPIFFIELPFVAMNCVEEVPTAQETVRDIQQMLQRHGCTDAVFVGHSLGTSVISWAIKYIPKTSHHRHASNCSVTMPENTKVYLSEKDNIVNSLRVNDYLNRQGIDSAVMKGLDHASFLFHSTWKNEILMTINKYTSI
;
A
#
# COMPACT_ATOMS: atom_id res chain seq x y z
N MET A 1 23.80 3.95 2.77
CA MET A 1 23.21 5.09 2.03
C MET A 1 21.96 4.57 1.35
N GLN A 2 20.77 5.05 1.74
CA GLN A 2 19.53 4.72 1.03
C GLN A 2 19.70 5.21 -0.41
N LYS A 3 19.58 4.31 -1.39
CA LYS A 3 19.67 4.68 -2.80
C LYS A 3 18.49 5.62 -3.07
N LEU A 4 18.75 6.91 -3.24
CA LEU A 4 17.74 7.87 -3.70
C LEU A 4 17.26 7.35 -5.05
N THR A 5 16.03 6.85 -5.10
CA THR A 5 15.36 6.56 -6.36
C THR A 5 15.20 7.87 -7.10
N SER A 6 15.45 7.90 -8.41
CA SER A 6 15.22 9.09 -9.22
C SER A 6 13.77 9.57 -9.03
N ASP A 7 13.58 10.84 -8.69
CA ASP A 7 12.26 11.47 -8.68
C ASP A 7 11.67 11.36 -10.09
N ILE A 8 10.73 10.44 -10.28
CA ILE A 8 9.83 10.48 -11.42
C ILE A 8 8.74 11.47 -11.00
N ALA A 9 9.03 12.76 -11.12
CA ALA A 9 8.01 13.78 -10.94
C ALA A 9 6.88 13.51 -11.97
N PRO A 10 5.61 13.47 -11.53
CA PRO A 10 4.49 13.27 -12.45
C PRO A 10 4.49 14.36 -13.51
N THR A 11 4.14 14.00 -14.75
CA THR A 11 4.02 14.97 -15.84
C THR A 11 2.89 15.99 -15.53
N PRO A 12 2.90 17.19 -16.14
CA PRO A 12 1.82 18.17 -15.93
C PRO A 12 0.42 17.61 -16.18
N ARG A 13 0.29 16.74 -17.20
CA ARG A 13 -0.97 16.05 -17.50
C ARG A 13 -1.38 15.09 -16.39
N GLU A 14 -0.46 14.26 -15.91
CA GLU A 14 -0.76 13.33 -14.80
C GLU A 14 -1.12 14.08 -13.52
N ARG A 15 -0.44 15.21 -13.23
CA ARG A 15 -0.78 16.07 -12.09
C ARG A 15 -2.19 16.64 -12.21
N SER A 16 -2.53 17.22 -13.36
CA SER A 16 -3.86 17.79 -13.62
C SER A 16 -4.98 16.73 -13.52
N ASP A 17 -4.75 15.54 -14.09
CA ASP A 17 -5.71 14.43 -14.02
C ASP A 17 -5.93 13.98 -12.56
N VAL A 18 -4.85 13.79 -11.79
CA VAL A 18 -4.94 13.40 -10.37
C VAL A 18 -5.54 14.51 -9.52
N TYR A 19 -5.19 15.78 -9.77
CA TYR A 19 -5.74 16.93 -9.08
C TYR A 19 -7.25 17.01 -9.24
N THR A 20 -7.74 16.86 -10.47
CA THR A 20 -9.18 16.87 -10.77
C THR A 20 -9.91 15.77 -10.01
N LEU A 21 -9.38 14.54 -10.02
CA LEU A 21 -9.96 13.41 -9.27
C LEU A 21 -9.96 13.65 -7.75
N CYS A 22 -8.86 14.16 -7.20
CA CYS A 22 -8.76 14.50 -5.78
C CYS A 22 -9.75 15.60 -5.41
N LEU A 23 -9.84 16.65 -6.23
CA LEU A 23 -10.75 17.76 -6.05
C LEU A 23 -12.19 17.25 -6.06
N GLU A 24 -12.58 16.45 -7.07
CA GLU A 24 -13.88 15.75 -7.18
C GLU A 24 -14.24 14.91 -5.97
N ALA A 25 -13.26 14.25 -5.35
CA ALA A 25 -13.48 13.38 -4.20
C ALA A 25 -13.77 14.11 -2.88
N ILE A 26 -13.58 15.43 -2.79
CA ILE A 26 -13.82 16.23 -1.58
C ILE A 26 -15.28 16.66 -1.52
N ASP A 27 -15.98 16.30 -0.43
CA ASP A 27 -17.38 16.67 -0.20
C ASP A 27 -17.50 18.09 0.38
N GLN A 28 -16.64 18.42 1.36
CA GLN A 28 -16.72 19.65 2.16
C GLN A 28 -15.31 20.16 2.46
N ALA A 29 -14.95 21.32 1.89
CA ALA A 29 -13.61 21.90 2.06
C ALA A 29 -13.32 22.39 3.49
N ASP A 30 -14.34 22.88 4.20
CA ASP A 30 -14.23 23.43 5.56
C ASP A 30 -13.79 22.40 6.60
N THR A 31 -14.20 21.15 6.43
CA THR A 31 -13.83 20.03 7.30
C THR A 31 -12.64 19.23 6.78
N TRP A 32 -12.48 19.16 5.45
CA TRP A 32 -11.40 18.40 4.81
C TRP A 32 -10.06 19.13 4.85
N LEU A 33 -10.01 20.40 4.46
CA LEU A 33 -8.75 21.13 4.29
C LEU A 33 -7.96 21.23 5.61
N PRO A 34 -8.56 21.54 6.77
CA PRO A 34 -7.82 21.60 8.03
C PRO A 34 -7.11 20.31 8.44
N GLY A 35 -7.59 19.14 7.97
CA GLY A 35 -6.94 17.86 8.26
C GLY A 35 -5.53 17.72 7.67
N TRP A 36 -5.16 18.58 6.73
CA TRP A 36 -3.85 18.60 6.08
C TRP A 36 -2.85 19.57 6.72
N PHE A 37 -3.27 20.27 7.78
CA PHE A 37 -2.47 21.27 8.45
C PHE A 37 -2.48 21.04 9.96
N THR A 38 -1.47 21.60 10.62
CA THR A 38 -1.37 21.65 12.08
C THR A 38 -1.00 23.05 12.56
N LEU A 39 -1.23 23.33 13.83
CA LEU A 39 -0.72 24.55 14.47
C LEU A 39 0.76 24.42 14.80
N ALA A 40 1.54 25.48 14.53
CA ALA A 40 2.99 25.52 14.77
C ALA A 40 3.34 25.31 16.26
N ASN A 41 2.49 25.79 17.17
CA ASN A 41 2.68 25.68 18.61
C ASN A 41 2.11 24.39 19.23
N ASP A 42 1.26 23.65 18.52
CA ASP A 42 0.60 22.44 18.99
C ASP A 42 0.35 21.48 17.82
N PRO A 43 1.34 20.61 17.49
CA PRO A 43 1.26 19.65 16.38
C PRO A 43 0.11 18.64 16.46
N ALA A 44 -0.59 18.56 17.59
CA ALA A 44 -1.73 17.67 17.80
C ALA A 44 -3.08 18.32 17.43
N LYS A 45 -3.09 19.60 17.05
CA LYS A 45 -4.30 20.36 16.74
C LYS A 45 -4.31 20.86 15.30
N HIS A 46 -5.44 20.66 14.65
CA HIS A 46 -5.72 21.25 13.34
C HIS A 46 -6.15 22.73 13.48
N PRO A 47 -5.75 23.60 12.54
CA PRO A 47 -6.21 24.99 12.50
C PRO A 47 -7.70 25.08 12.17
N LYS A 48 -8.31 26.26 12.33
CA LYS A 48 -9.64 26.50 11.74
C LYS A 48 -9.47 26.77 10.26
N PHE A 49 -10.46 26.39 9.46
CA PHE A 49 -10.46 26.64 8.02
C PHE A 49 -10.09 28.09 7.63
N LYS A 50 -10.66 29.07 8.33
CA LYS A 50 -10.41 30.51 8.10
C LYS A 50 -8.96 30.96 8.35
N ASP A 51 -8.19 30.17 9.08
CA ASP A 51 -6.81 30.48 9.45
C ASP A 51 -5.82 29.92 8.39
N ILE A 52 -6.30 29.14 7.42
CA ILE A 52 -5.52 28.61 6.29
C ILE A 52 -5.57 29.64 5.17
N TYR A 53 -4.41 30.22 4.84
CA TYR A 53 -4.32 31.24 3.80
C TYR A 53 -3.92 30.64 2.45
N ARG A 54 -3.99 31.47 1.41
CA ARG A 54 -3.72 31.06 0.03
C ARG A 54 -2.32 30.47 -0.14
N ASP A 55 -1.32 31.05 0.51
CA ASP A 55 0.07 30.56 0.40
C ASP A 55 0.30 29.29 1.23
N ASN A 56 -0.45 29.07 2.32
CA ASN A 56 -0.42 27.79 3.04
C ASN A 56 -0.98 26.66 2.15
N LEU A 57 -2.07 26.92 1.42
CA LEU A 57 -2.59 25.97 0.43
C LEU A 57 -1.59 25.76 -0.72
N ALA A 58 -0.95 26.82 -1.20
CA ALA A 58 0.08 26.74 -2.24
C ALA A 58 1.25 25.84 -1.81
N GLU A 59 1.72 25.96 -0.56
CA GLU A 59 2.76 25.11 0.01
C GLU A 59 2.31 23.64 0.05
N TRP A 60 1.08 23.37 0.50
CA TRP A 60 0.54 22.03 0.55
C TRP A 60 0.40 21.40 -0.85
N LEU A 61 -0.12 22.15 -1.83
CA LEU A 61 -0.27 21.71 -3.22
C LEU A 61 1.09 21.44 -3.90
N SER A 62 2.09 22.28 -3.61
CA SER A 62 3.47 22.10 -4.11
C SER A 62 4.03 20.75 -3.67
N TRP A 63 3.86 20.40 -2.40
CA TRP A 63 4.21 19.07 -1.92
C TRP A 63 3.35 17.98 -2.57
N ALA A 64 2.02 18.12 -2.50
CA ALA A 64 1.10 17.04 -2.85
C ALA A 64 1.15 16.63 -4.33
N PHE A 65 1.35 17.59 -5.25
CA PHE A 65 1.28 17.34 -6.70
C PHE A 65 2.63 17.44 -7.40
N PHE A 66 3.56 18.26 -6.89
CA PHE A 66 4.88 18.43 -7.50
C PHE A 66 5.98 17.65 -6.78
N ASN A 67 5.73 17.16 -5.55
CA ASN A 67 6.75 16.59 -4.66
C ASN A 67 7.94 17.53 -4.44
N LEU A 68 7.68 18.85 -4.38
CA LEU A 68 8.69 19.90 -4.27
C LEU A 68 8.32 20.92 -3.19
N PRO A 69 9.33 21.56 -2.55
CA PRO A 69 9.10 22.76 -1.76
C PRO A 69 8.51 23.89 -2.60
N LEU A 70 7.70 24.76 -1.99
CA LEU A 70 7.06 25.90 -2.67
C LEU A 70 8.11 26.78 -3.37
N GLU A 71 9.25 27.03 -2.73
CA GLU A 71 10.33 27.86 -3.26
C GLU A 71 10.95 27.30 -4.55
N SER A 72 10.86 25.99 -4.78
CA SER A 72 11.32 25.35 -6.01
C SER A 72 10.28 25.44 -7.12
N VAL A 73 8.99 25.32 -6.78
CA VAL A 73 7.89 25.51 -7.74
C VAL A 73 7.85 26.96 -8.24
N LEU A 74 8.10 27.93 -7.35
CA LEU A 74 8.16 29.36 -7.68
C LEU A 74 9.36 29.78 -8.56
N GLN A 75 10.24 28.86 -8.94
CA GLN A 75 11.32 29.13 -9.89
C GLN A 75 10.94 28.86 -11.35
N ASP A 76 9.81 28.17 -11.59
CA ASP A 76 9.32 27.81 -12.92
C ASP A 76 7.98 28.50 -13.19
N GLU A 77 7.95 29.42 -14.16
CA GLU A 77 6.75 30.17 -14.55
C GLU A 77 5.59 29.24 -14.94
N SER A 78 5.86 28.10 -15.57
CA SER A 78 4.82 27.15 -15.97
C SER A 78 4.22 26.44 -14.77
N ALA A 79 5.05 26.08 -13.78
CA ALA A 79 4.59 25.44 -12.55
C ALA A 79 3.84 26.44 -11.64
N ILE A 80 4.24 27.71 -11.62
CA ILE A 80 3.51 28.79 -10.95
C ILE A 80 2.09 28.91 -11.51
N GLN A 81 1.96 28.94 -12.84
CA GLN A 81 0.67 29.06 -13.49
C GLN A 81 -0.23 27.86 -13.15
N GLU A 82 0.30 26.64 -13.24
CA GLU A 82 -0.42 25.41 -12.85
C GLU A 82 -0.86 25.44 -11.38
N LEU A 83 0.02 25.85 -10.46
CA LEU A 83 -0.29 25.97 -9.04
C LEU A 83 -1.40 26.99 -8.76
N HIS A 84 -1.36 28.16 -9.41
CA HIS A 84 -2.40 29.17 -9.28
C HIS A 84 -3.74 28.69 -9.84
N GLU A 85 -3.74 27.96 -10.97
CA GLU A 85 -4.92 27.32 -11.52
C GLU A 85 -5.53 26.33 -10.53
N MET A 86 -4.71 25.46 -9.93
CA MET A 86 -5.18 24.53 -8.89
C MET A 86 -5.85 25.29 -7.72
N ILE A 87 -5.22 26.34 -7.19
CA ILE A 87 -5.80 27.14 -6.10
C ILE A 87 -7.14 27.77 -6.53
N ASN A 88 -7.19 28.36 -7.74
CA ASN A 88 -8.41 28.96 -8.27
C ASN A 88 -9.53 27.93 -8.44
N ASP A 89 -9.22 26.74 -8.95
CA ASP A 89 -10.18 25.64 -9.12
C ASP A 89 -10.74 25.18 -7.78
N PHE A 90 -9.89 25.12 -6.75
CA PHE A 90 -10.31 24.81 -5.39
C PHE A 90 -11.28 25.87 -4.85
N GLU A 91 -10.93 27.15 -4.96
CA GLU A 91 -11.79 28.26 -4.51
C GLU A 91 -13.13 28.29 -5.26
N ASN A 92 -13.08 28.11 -6.58
CA ASN A 92 -14.26 28.12 -7.45
C ASN A 92 -15.18 26.95 -7.15
N LYS A 93 -14.64 25.74 -6.99
CA LYS A 93 -15.44 24.54 -6.74
C LYS A 93 -16.24 24.64 -5.44
N PHE A 94 -15.61 25.12 -4.37
CA PHE A 94 -16.26 25.17 -3.05
C PHE A 94 -16.92 26.52 -2.77
N HIS A 95 -16.89 27.45 -3.73
CA HIS A 95 -17.43 28.80 -3.59
C HIS A 95 -16.88 29.53 -2.35
N ILE A 96 -15.57 29.37 -2.11
CA ILE A 96 -14.84 29.96 -1.00
C ILE A 96 -13.83 30.99 -1.51
N LYS A 97 -13.35 31.85 -0.61
CA LYS A 97 -12.21 32.73 -0.87
C LYS A 97 -11.26 32.69 0.31
N LEU A 98 -10.05 32.20 0.09
CA LEU A 98 -9.00 32.15 1.09
C LEU A 98 -8.43 33.55 1.30
N LYS A 99 -7.91 33.80 2.51
CA LYS A 99 -7.21 35.04 2.80
C LYS A 99 -5.85 35.04 2.10
N GLU A 100 -5.45 36.19 1.56
CA GLU A 100 -4.16 36.37 0.89
C GLU A 100 -2.99 36.30 1.89
N GLY A 101 -1.84 35.83 1.40
CA GLY A 101 -0.59 35.72 2.15
C GLY A 101 -0.39 34.35 2.81
N TYR A 102 0.57 34.31 3.74
CA TYR A 102 0.94 33.13 4.51
C TYR A 102 0.61 33.32 6.00
N ASN A 103 0.09 32.28 6.64
CA ASN A 103 -0.09 32.25 8.09
C ASN A 103 1.02 31.41 8.75
N GLU A 104 1.92 32.07 9.48
CA GLU A 104 3.06 31.45 10.19
C GLU A 104 2.63 30.48 11.32
N ASP A 105 1.42 30.64 11.85
CA ASP A 105 0.88 29.74 12.89
C ASP A 105 0.39 28.41 12.32
N VAL A 106 0.34 28.25 10.98
CA VAL A 106 -0.22 27.10 10.27
C VAL A 106 0.86 26.41 9.46
N VAL A 107 1.06 25.11 9.72
CA VAL A 107 2.08 24.28 9.06
C VAL A 107 1.40 23.19 8.25
N ALA A 108 1.77 23.05 6.97
CA ALA A 108 1.28 22.00 6.10
C ALA A 108 1.97 20.66 6.38
N TYR A 109 1.23 19.54 6.33
CA TYR A 109 1.85 18.22 6.32
C TYR A 109 2.45 17.94 4.94
N ARG A 110 3.77 17.69 4.87
CA ARG A 110 4.50 17.40 3.64
C ARG A 110 5.28 16.09 3.78
N LEU A 111 4.56 14.97 3.76
CA LEU A 111 5.03 13.65 4.23
C LEU A 111 6.34 13.14 3.60
N THR A 112 6.71 13.61 2.42
CA THR A 112 7.95 13.23 1.70
C THR A 112 9.09 14.22 1.90
N LEU A 113 8.80 15.44 2.36
CA LEU A 113 9.78 16.52 2.55
C LEU A 113 10.07 16.77 4.03
N ASP A 114 9.07 16.61 4.89
CA ASP A 114 9.21 16.82 6.33
C ASP A 114 10.13 15.74 6.94
N PRO A 115 10.97 16.12 7.92
CA PRO A 115 11.95 15.20 8.49
C PRO A 115 11.27 14.04 9.21
N LEU A 116 11.57 12.82 8.77
CA LEU A 116 11.14 11.60 9.45
C LEU A 116 11.96 11.41 10.73
N LEU A 117 11.32 11.62 11.88
CA LEU A 117 11.88 11.30 13.20
C LEU A 117 11.92 9.78 13.41
N ALA A 118 12.87 9.11 12.75
CA ALA A 118 13.05 7.67 12.85
C ALA A 118 13.92 7.31 14.06
N TYR A 119 13.35 6.56 15.00
CA TYR A 119 14.08 5.99 16.13
C TYR A 119 14.15 4.47 16.01
N HIS A 120 15.37 3.95 16.11
CA HIS A 120 15.62 2.52 16.22
C HIS A 120 15.05 1.96 17.53
N ARG A 121 14.64 0.69 17.52
CA ARG A 121 14.26 -0.04 18.73
C ARG A 121 15.52 -0.65 19.38
N PRO A 122 15.48 -1.03 20.67
CA PRO A 122 16.58 -1.77 21.28
C PRO A 122 16.89 -3.07 20.51
N LEU A 123 18.16 -3.48 20.45
CA LEU A 123 18.59 -4.69 19.72
C LEU A 123 17.77 -5.94 20.06
N ALA A 124 17.41 -6.11 21.34
CA ALA A 124 16.60 -7.23 21.82
C ALA A 124 15.24 -7.34 21.11
N PHE A 125 14.64 -6.23 20.69
CA PHE A 125 13.39 -6.23 19.91
C PHE A 125 13.58 -6.92 18.56
N TYR A 126 14.64 -6.59 17.82
CA TYR A 126 14.92 -7.20 16.52
C TYR A 126 15.28 -8.68 16.65
N VAL A 127 16.04 -9.05 17.70
CA VAL A 127 16.33 -10.46 18.01
C VAL A 127 15.04 -11.24 18.28
N LEU A 128 14.10 -10.66 19.03
CA LEU A 128 12.79 -11.26 19.28
C LEU A 128 11.99 -11.44 17.98
N VAL A 129 11.93 -10.41 17.11
CA VAL A 129 11.22 -10.51 15.82
C VAL A 129 11.85 -11.60 14.95
N LEU A 130 13.17 -11.68 14.86
CA LEU A 130 13.90 -12.74 14.15
C LEU A 130 13.53 -14.12 14.71
N PHE A 131 13.55 -14.27 16.03
CA PHE A 131 13.22 -15.53 16.71
C PHE A 131 11.78 -15.97 16.42
N LEU A 132 10.80 -15.07 16.56
CA LEU A 132 9.39 -15.36 16.27
C LEU A 132 9.14 -15.69 14.80
N THR A 133 9.84 -15.02 13.89
CA THR A 133 9.77 -15.30 12.44
C THR A 133 10.31 -16.70 12.13
N ASN A 134 11.40 -17.12 12.79
CA ASN A 134 11.93 -18.48 12.64
C ASN A 134 10.98 -19.55 13.21
N ILE A 135 10.33 -19.29 14.36
CA ILE A 135 9.27 -20.17 14.89
C ILE A 135 8.12 -20.30 13.88
N PHE A 136 7.67 -19.18 13.32
CA PHE A 136 6.63 -19.20 12.29
C PHE A 136 7.06 -20.01 11.06
N GLY A 137 8.30 -19.84 10.59
CA GLY A 137 8.85 -20.63 9.50
C GLY A 137 8.89 -22.14 9.80
N PHE A 138 9.26 -22.51 11.04
CA PHE A 138 9.21 -23.90 11.51
C PHE A 138 7.77 -24.45 11.47
N VAL A 139 6.78 -23.68 11.93
CA VAL A 139 5.36 -24.06 11.84
C VAL A 139 4.93 -24.26 10.39
N CYS A 140 5.26 -23.32 9.49
CA CYS A 140 4.96 -23.43 8.07
C CYS A 140 5.55 -24.71 7.45
N GLN A 141 6.82 -24.99 7.72
CA GLN A 141 7.51 -26.15 7.15
C GLN A 141 7.01 -27.48 7.70
N PHE A 142 6.97 -27.62 9.03
CA PHE A 142 6.76 -28.91 9.68
C PHE A 142 5.30 -29.21 10.00
N LEU A 143 4.48 -28.21 10.31
CA LEU A 143 3.05 -28.41 10.62
C LEU A 143 2.16 -28.23 9.39
N TRP A 144 2.51 -27.30 8.51
CA TRP A 144 1.71 -27.02 7.31
C TRP A 144 2.29 -27.57 6.02
N GLY A 145 3.48 -28.17 6.04
CA GLY A 145 4.09 -28.80 4.86
C GLY A 145 4.46 -27.81 3.76
N MET A 146 4.66 -26.54 4.11
CA MET A 146 5.00 -25.48 3.16
C MET A 146 6.49 -25.45 2.87
N LYS A 147 6.85 -24.97 1.69
CA LYS A 147 8.24 -24.73 1.29
C LYS A 147 8.44 -23.24 1.04
N ARG A 148 9.53 -22.68 1.55
CA ARG A 148 9.91 -21.29 1.31
C ARG A 148 10.72 -21.16 0.01
N PHE A 149 10.46 -20.11 -0.75
CA PHE A 149 11.14 -19.76 -2.00
C PHE A 149 11.50 -18.26 -2.02
N GLY A 150 12.36 -17.88 -2.96
CA GLY A 150 12.84 -16.51 -3.13
C GLY A 150 14.08 -16.21 -2.27
N PRO A 151 14.47 -14.93 -2.16
CA PRO A 151 15.71 -14.55 -1.51
C PRO A 151 15.72 -14.90 -0.02
N GLU A 152 16.91 -15.22 0.49
CA GLU A 152 17.14 -15.24 1.93
C GLU A 152 17.02 -13.82 2.48
N ASN A 153 16.34 -13.66 3.62
CA ASN A 153 16.27 -12.39 4.34
C ASN A 153 17.65 -12.13 4.99
N ARG A 154 18.66 -11.80 4.18
CA ARG A 154 20.00 -11.51 4.67
C ARG A 154 19.96 -10.16 5.40
N SER A 155 20.07 -10.20 6.73
CA SER A 155 20.26 -8.99 7.53
C SER A 155 21.57 -8.28 7.15
N THR A 156 21.62 -6.94 7.27
CA THR A 156 22.83 -6.14 7.00
C THR A 156 24.08 -6.71 7.68
N ILE A 157 23.94 -7.28 8.88
CA ILE A 157 25.05 -7.87 9.63
C ILE A 157 25.67 -9.04 8.87
N TRP A 158 24.86 -9.90 8.25
CA TRP A 158 25.37 -11.03 7.47
C TRP A 158 25.94 -10.59 6.11
N SER A 159 25.33 -9.56 5.50
CA SER A 159 25.84 -8.96 4.25
C SER A 159 27.19 -8.27 4.44
N LEU A 160 27.50 -7.78 5.65
CA LEU A 160 28.83 -7.24 6.00
C LEU A 160 29.87 -8.33 6.29
N MET A 161 29.43 -9.54 6.65
CA MET A 161 30.29 -10.66 7.02
C MET A 161 30.59 -11.63 5.87
N ASP A 162 29.98 -11.43 4.70
CA ASP A 162 30.17 -12.25 3.50
C ASP A 162 30.79 -11.40 2.37
N PRO A 163 32.13 -11.37 2.22
CA PRO A 163 32.80 -10.60 1.17
C PRO A 163 32.57 -11.16 -0.24
N GLN A 164 31.94 -12.32 -0.37
CA GLN A 164 31.66 -12.94 -1.66
C GLN A 164 30.24 -12.63 -2.11
N GLN A 165 30.10 -11.48 -2.79
CA GLN A 165 29.04 -11.33 -3.78
C GLN A 165 29.27 -12.40 -4.87
N SER A 166 28.68 -13.58 -4.68
CA SER A 166 28.70 -14.62 -5.72
C SER A 166 28.02 -14.04 -6.96
N PRO A 167 28.66 -14.09 -8.14
CA PRO A 167 28.07 -13.59 -9.37
C PRO A 167 26.91 -14.53 -9.73
N TYR A 168 25.68 -14.11 -9.45
CA TYR A 168 24.51 -14.81 -9.98
C TYR A 168 24.58 -14.76 -11.51
N PRO A 169 24.33 -15.88 -12.21
CA PRO A 169 24.31 -15.89 -13.66
C PRO A 169 23.28 -14.88 -14.16
N SER A 170 23.72 -14.04 -15.09
CA SER A 170 22.97 -12.97 -15.72
C SER A 170 21.77 -13.52 -16.49
N SER A 171 20.64 -13.71 -15.83
CA SER A 171 19.34 -13.54 -16.47
C SER A 171 19.18 -12.06 -16.81
N HIS A 172 18.70 -11.73 -18.01
CA HIS A 172 18.36 -10.34 -18.41
C HIS A 172 17.26 -9.68 -17.55
N ILE A 173 16.81 -10.38 -16.51
CA ILE A 173 15.78 -10.03 -15.55
C ILE A 173 16.50 -10.07 -14.20
N GLY A 174 16.61 -8.93 -13.52
CA GLY A 174 17.33 -8.82 -12.23
C GLY A 174 16.84 -9.81 -11.16
N PRO A 175 17.58 -9.99 -10.06
CA PRO A 175 17.28 -11.01 -9.04
C PRO A 175 15.87 -10.84 -8.44
N GLU A 176 15.26 -11.96 -8.03
CA GLU A 176 14.02 -11.96 -7.25
C GLU A 176 14.27 -11.32 -5.88
N LYS A 177 13.37 -10.43 -5.48
CA LYS A 177 13.41 -9.65 -4.24
C LYS A 177 12.29 -10.02 -3.27
N VAL A 178 11.22 -10.67 -3.75
CA VAL A 178 10.05 -11.02 -2.94
C VAL A 178 10.04 -12.51 -2.57
N PRO A 179 10.31 -12.88 -1.30
CA PRO A 179 10.19 -14.25 -0.86
C PRO A 179 8.74 -14.65 -0.60
N TYR A 180 8.47 -15.96 -0.60
CA TYR A 180 7.14 -16.50 -0.32
C TYR A 180 7.19 -17.93 0.22
N TRP A 181 6.13 -18.32 0.94
CA TRP A 181 5.86 -19.71 1.27
C TRP A 181 4.85 -20.29 0.29
N PHE A 182 5.10 -21.52 -0.16
CA PHE A 182 4.21 -22.24 -1.05
C PHE A 182 3.82 -23.60 -0.47
N ARG A 183 2.55 -23.94 -0.60
CA ARG A 183 2.04 -25.30 -0.41
C ARG A 183 1.17 -25.66 -1.60
N ASP A 184 1.44 -26.83 -2.17
CA ASP A 184 0.57 -27.39 -3.19
C ASP A 184 -0.73 -27.93 -2.54
N GLY A 185 -1.76 -28.10 -3.35
CA GLY A 185 -3.06 -28.57 -2.88
C GLY A 185 -3.87 -29.15 -4.04
N ASN A 186 -5.19 -29.11 -3.91
CA ASN A 186 -6.08 -29.49 -4.98
C ASN A 186 -6.03 -28.47 -6.14
N ARG A 187 -5.30 -28.82 -7.19
CA ARG A 187 -5.16 -28.02 -8.42
C ARG A 187 -6.46 -27.86 -9.24
N ARG A 188 -7.57 -28.47 -8.82
CA ARG A 188 -8.92 -28.14 -9.34
C ARG A 188 -9.49 -26.86 -8.72
N LYS A 189 -8.83 -26.29 -7.71
CA LYS A 189 -9.15 -24.97 -7.14
C LYS A 189 -8.18 -23.93 -7.67
N LYS A 190 -8.65 -22.69 -7.80
CA LYS A 190 -7.76 -21.56 -8.09
C LYS A 190 -6.78 -21.35 -6.93
N PRO A 191 -5.51 -21.04 -7.22
CA PRO A 191 -4.53 -20.79 -6.19
C PRO A 191 -4.85 -19.52 -5.40
N ILE A 192 -4.47 -19.49 -4.12
CA ILE A 192 -4.64 -18.35 -3.23
C ILE A 192 -3.28 -17.64 -3.09
N VAL A 193 -3.25 -16.33 -3.33
CA VAL A 193 -2.07 -15.48 -3.04
C VAL A 193 -2.44 -14.54 -1.91
N PHE A 194 -1.90 -14.79 -0.72
CA PHE A 194 -2.14 -13.94 0.45
C PHE A 194 -0.95 -13.02 0.73
N ILE A 195 -1.24 -11.74 0.96
CA ILE A 195 -0.26 -10.66 1.13
C ILE A 195 -0.56 -9.91 2.44
N HIS A 196 0.41 -9.89 3.35
CA HIS A 196 0.26 -9.26 4.66
C HIS A 196 0.46 -7.73 4.62
N GLY A 197 -0.03 -7.05 5.66
CA GLY A 197 0.19 -5.63 5.89
C GLY A 197 1.49 -5.30 6.64
N ILE A 198 1.69 -4.02 6.97
CA ILE A 198 2.79 -3.55 7.83
C ILE A 198 2.65 -4.15 9.22
N GLY A 199 3.76 -4.60 9.84
CA GLY A 199 3.75 -5.13 11.20
C GLY A 199 4.81 -6.21 11.41
N GLY A 200 4.46 -7.28 12.13
CA GLY A 200 5.35 -8.44 12.33
C GLY A 200 5.39 -9.42 11.15
N GLY A 201 4.84 -9.08 9.98
CA GLY A 201 4.75 -9.99 8.85
C GLY A 201 3.69 -11.09 9.01
N LEU A 202 3.90 -12.23 8.34
CA LEU A 202 2.93 -13.34 8.30
C LEU A 202 2.63 -13.95 9.69
N MET A 203 3.55 -13.86 10.65
CA MET A 203 3.34 -14.43 12.00
C MET A 203 2.14 -13.80 12.72
N CYS A 204 1.85 -12.52 12.47
CA CYS A 204 0.66 -11.85 13.02
C CYS A 204 -0.66 -12.44 12.49
N TYR A 205 -0.61 -13.13 11.36
CA TYR A 205 -1.76 -13.73 10.68
C TYR A 205 -1.87 -15.23 10.93
N ILE A 206 -1.10 -15.80 11.87
CA ILE A 206 -0.99 -17.25 12.09
C ILE A 206 -2.35 -17.97 12.19
N THR A 207 -3.34 -17.36 12.85
CA THR A 207 -4.68 -17.97 13.00
C THR A 207 -5.52 -17.92 11.73
N LEU A 208 -5.30 -16.92 10.87
CA LEU A 208 -5.94 -16.84 9.54
C LEU A 208 -5.24 -17.80 8.58
N VAL A 209 -3.91 -17.79 8.56
CA VAL A 209 -3.07 -18.69 7.76
C VAL A 209 -3.43 -20.16 8.04
N ALA A 210 -3.52 -20.54 9.32
CA ALA A 210 -3.92 -21.89 9.72
C ALA A 210 -5.25 -22.33 9.08
N LYS A 211 -6.22 -21.42 9.00
CA LYS A 211 -7.53 -21.67 8.38
C LYS A 211 -7.43 -21.68 6.85
N LEU A 212 -6.65 -20.79 6.24
CA LEU A 212 -6.48 -20.77 4.78
C LEU A 212 -5.87 -22.08 4.26
N VAL A 213 -4.91 -22.63 5.01
CA VAL A 213 -4.29 -23.92 4.70
C VAL A 213 -5.31 -25.07 4.65
N THR A 214 -6.43 -24.99 5.39
CA THR A 214 -7.48 -26.04 5.34
C THR A 214 -8.36 -25.97 4.10
N LEU A 215 -8.25 -24.92 3.28
CA LEU A 215 -9.02 -24.82 2.03
C LEU A 215 -8.50 -25.78 0.95
N ASP A 216 -7.32 -26.37 1.13
CA ASP A 216 -6.71 -27.34 0.22
C ASP A 216 -6.61 -26.82 -1.24
N ALA A 217 -6.43 -25.52 -1.44
CA ALA A 217 -6.03 -24.94 -2.72
C ALA A 217 -4.50 -24.74 -2.72
N PRO A 218 -3.83 -24.69 -3.89
CA PRO A 218 -2.44 -24.24 -3.93
C PRO A 218 -2.36 -22.84 -3.32
N ILE A 219 -1.46 -22.62 -2.36
CA ILE A 219 -1.44 -21.38 -1.58
C ILE A 219 -0.04 -20.78 -1.51
N PHE A 220 0.01 -19.47 -1.73
CA PHE A 220 1.19 -18.62 -1.66
C PHE A 220 1.01 -17.61 -0.52
N PHE A 221 1.94 -17.60 0.43
CA PHE A 221 2.03 -16.53 1.41
C PHE A 221 3.22 -15.64 1.07
N ILE A 222 2.93 -14.43 0.58
CA ILE A 222 3.95 -13.46 0.21
C ILE A 222 4.57 -12.87 1.48
N GLU A 223 5.89 -12.86 1.55
CA GLU A 223 6.64 -12.18 2.59
C GLU A 223 7.09 -10.81 2.06
N LEU A 224 6.84 -9.75 2.83
CA LEU A 224 7.33 -8.40 2.58
C LEU A 224 8.29 -7.99 3.71
N PRO A 225 9.57 -8.45 3.70
CA PRO A 225 10.49 -8.24 4.82
C PRO A 225 10.69 -6.76 5.19
N PHE A 226 10.70 -5.89 4.18
CA PHE A 226 10.89 -4.44 4.28
C PHE A 226 9.74 -3.69 5.01
N VAL A 227 8.61 -4.36 5.27
CA VAL A 227 7.51 -3.83 6.12
C VAL A 227 7.13 -4.76 7.27
N ALA A 228 7.97 -5.77 7.53
CA ALA A 228 7.72 -6.83 8.51
C ALA A 228 8.61 -6.74 9.77
N MET A 229 9.02 -5.52 10.17
CA MET A 229 9.92 -5.27 11.31
C MET A 229 11.29 -5.99 11.21
N ASN A 230 11.71 -6.37 10.00
CA ASN A 230 13.02 -6.97 9.75
C ASN A 230 14.07 -5.91 9.39
N CYS A 231 15.34 -6.21 9.68
CA CYS A 231 16.47 -5.39 9.25
C CYS A 231 16.82 -5.70 7.79
N VAL A 232 16.11 -5.06 6.86
CA VAL A 232 16.33 -5.19 5.41
C VAL A 232 16.49 -3.80 4.80
N GLU A 233 17.51 -3.64 3.96
CA GLU A 233 17.81 -2.35 3.31
C GLU A 233 17.23 -2.25 1.90
N GLU A 234 17.06 -3.38 1.22
CA GLU A 234 16.51 -3.41 -0.13
C GLU A 234 14.98 -3.42 -0.11
N VAL A 235 14.40 -2.41 -0.74
CA VAL A 235 12.96 -2.29 -0.97
C VAL A 235 12.71 -2.45 -2.46
N PRO A 236 11.92 -3.45 -2.90
CA PRO A 236 11.57 -3.60 -4.31
C PRO A 236 10.61 -2.50 -4.75
N THR A 237 10.68 -2.11 -6.02
CA THR A 237 9.66 -1.25 -6.63
C THR A 237 8.34 -2.01 -6.82
N ALA A 238 7.25 -1.30 -7.10
CA ALA A 238 5.96 -1.92 -7.44
C ALA A 238 6.10 -2.87 -8.65
N GLN A 239 6.86 -2.46 -9.67
CA GLN A 239 7.11 -3.25 -10.88
C GLN A 239 7.94 -4.51 -10.58
N GLU A 240 8.98 -4.40 -9.75
CA GLU A 240 9.77 -5.54 -9.31
C GLU A 240 8.92 -6.52 -8.48
N THR A 241 8.11 -6.00 -7.56
CA THR A 241 7.19 -6.80 -6.74
C THR A 241 6.21 -7.58 -7.60
N VAL A 242 5.56 -6.93 -8.57
CA VAL A 242 4.61 -7.59 -9.47
C VAL A 242 5.29 -8.59 -10.38
N ARG A 243 6.45 -8.25 -10.94
CA ARG A 243 7.27 -9.15 -11.75
C ARG A 243 7.59 -10.44 -10.99
N ASP A 244 7.99 -10.34 -9.73
CA ASP A 244 8.34 -11.50 -8.91
C ASP A 244 7.11 -12.35 -8.57
N ILE A 245 5.95 -11.73 -8.30
CA ILE A 245 4.67 -12.43 -8.13
C ILE A 245 4.28 -13.20 -9.42
N GLN A 246 4.48 -12.60 -10.59
CA GLN A 246 4.21 -13.27 -11.87
C GLN A 246 5.15 -14.47 -12.09
N GLN A 247 6.45 -14.30 -11.83
CA GLN A 247 7.43 -15.38 -11.92
C GLN A 247 7.12 -16.51 -10.93
N MET A 248 6.71 -16.18 -9.71
CA MET A 248 6.21 -17.13 -8.72
C MET A 248 5.04 -17.94 -9.30
N LEU A 249 3.98 -17.29 -9.80
CA LEU A 249 2.82 -18.00 -10.35
C LEU A 249 3.21 -18.91 -11.52
N GLN A 250 4.01 -18.40 -12.45
CA GLN A 250 4.51 -19.16 -13.61
C GLN A 250 5.34 -20.38 -13.19
N ARG A 251 6.25 -20.22 -12.22
CA ARG A 251 7.11 -21.29 -11.67
C ARG A 251 6.30 -22.47 -11.15
N HIS A 252 5.12 -22.20 -10.60
CA HIS A 252 4.23 -23.23 -10.01
C HIS A 252 3.09 -23.64 -10.96
N GLY A 253 3.15 -23.22 -12.23
CA GLY A 253 2.17 -23.58 -13.26
C GLY A 253 0.80 -22.94 -13.07
N CYS A 254 0.73 -21.80 -12.40
CA CYS A 254 -0.50 -21.07 -12.12
C CYS A 254 -0.66 -19.89 -13.08
N THR A 255 -1.79 -19.81 -13.78
CA THR A 255 -2.10 -18.73 -14.76
C THR A 255 -3.11 -17.71 -14.25
N ASP A 256 -3.85 -18.05 -13.19
CA ASP A 256 -4.83 -17.20 -12.50
C ASP A 256 -4.74 -17.47 -10.99
N ALA A 257 -5.19 -16.54 -10.16
CA ALA A 257 -5.17 -16.67 -8.70
C ALA A 257 -6.22 -15.79 -8.01
N VAL A 258 -6.66 -16.22 -6.82
CA VAL A 258 -7.43 -15.40 -5.88
C VAL A 258 -6.44 -14.64 -4.99
N PHE A 259 -6.36 -13.33 -5.17
CA PHE A 259 -5.54 -12.46 -4.34
C PHE A 259 -6.28 -12.03 -3.08
N VAL A 260 -5.61 -12.13 -1.93
CA VAL A 260 -6.14 -11.75 -0.62
C VAL A 260 -5.12 -10.86 0.07
N GLY A 261 -5.49 -9.64 0.41
CA GLY A 261 -4.58 -8.65 0.98
C GLY A 261 -5.20 -7.97 2.17
N HIS A 262 -4.37 -7.65 3.16
CA HIS A 262 -4.79 -6.83 4.31
C HIS A 262 -3.87 -5.62 4.45
N SER A 263 -4.46 -4.45 4.76
CA SER A 263 -3.71 -3.19 4.94
C SER A 263 -2.79 -2.94 3.74
N LEU A 264 -1.50 -2.66 3.92
CA LEU A 264 -0.54 -2.48 2.82
C LEU A 264 -0.55 -3.62 1.77
N GLY A 265 -0.91 -4.85 2.15
CA GLY A 265 -1.07 -5.95 1.20
C GLY A 265 -2.11 -5.68 0.10
N THR A 266 -3.13 -4.85 0.36
CA THR A 266 -4.10 -4.42 -0.67
C THR A 266 -3.47 -3.49 -1.70
N SER A 267 -2.46 -2.70 -1.32
CA SER A 267 -1.68 -1.88 -2.28
C SER A 267 -0.85 -2.74 -3.21
N VAL A 268 -0.30 -3.86 -2.71
CA VAL A 268 0.40 -4.82 -3.58
C VAL A 268 -0.57 -5.47 -4.57
N ILE A 269 -1.81 -5.75 -4.15
CA ILE A 269 -2.87 -6.22 -5.05
C ILE A 269 -3.21 -5.17 -6.10
N SER A 270 -3.31 -3.89 -5.73
CA SER A 270 -3.58 -2.84 -6.72
C SER A 270 -2.46 -2.70 -7.75
N TRP A 271 -1.19 -2.87 -7.34
CA TRP A 271 -0.06 -2.98 -8.27
C TRP A 271 -0.19 -4.19 -9.19
N ALA A 272 -0.56 -5.36 -8.65
CA ALA A 272 -0.78 -6.56 -9.45
C ALA A 272 -1.88 -6.33 -10.50
N ILE A 273 -3.02 -5.74 -10.12
CA ILE A 273 -4.11 -5.41 -11.05
C ILE A 273 -3.64 -4.42 -12.14
N LYS A 274 -2.78 -3.46 -11.79
CA LYS A 274 -2.27 -2.44 -12.70
C LYS A 274 -1.22 -2.99 -13.69
N TYR A 275 -0.30 -3.82 -13.21
CA TYR A 275 0.90 -4.20 -13.96
C TYR A 275 0.89 -5.63 -14.52
N ILE A 276 0.07 -6.55 -13.99
CA ILE A 276 -0.08 -7.88 -14.59
C ILE A 276 -0.85 -7.74 -15.91
N PRO A 277 -0.29 -8.14 -17.06
CA PRO A 277 -0.99 -8.06 -18.33
C PRO A 277 -2.27 -8.89 -18.30
N LYS A 278 -3.41 -8.25 -18.56
CA LYS A 278 -4.67 -8.97 -18.79
C LYS A 278 -4.51 -9.80 -20.08
N THR A 279 -4.80 -11.11 -20.01
CA THR A 279 -4.84 -11.96 -21.20
C THR A 279 -5.82 -11.37 -22.22
N SER A 280 -5.37 -11.28 -23.46
CA SER A 280 -5.91 -10.46 -24.54
C SER A 280 -7.33 -10.79 -24.97
N HIS A 281 -8.28 -9.90 -24.67
CA HIS A 281 -9.45 -9.58 -25.53
C HIS A 281 -9.88 -8.10 -25.53
N HIS A 282 -9.30 -7.25 -24.68
CA HIS A 282 -9.64 -5.81 -24.62
C HIS A 282 -8.40 -4.91 -24.62
N ARG A 283 -7.55 -5.05 -25.65
CA ARG A 283 -6.59 -3.99 -25.98
C ARG A 283 -7.29 -2.98 -26.88
N HIS A 284 -8.02 -2.05 -26.28
CA HIS A 284 -8.18 -0.72 -26.85
C HIS A 284 -7.46 0.25 -25.92
N ALA A 285 -6.36 0.79 -26.42
CA ALA A 285 -5.62 1.86 -25.80
C ALA A 285 -6.49 3.13 -25.80
N SER A 286 -6.65 3.77 -24.64
CA SER A 286 -6.68 5.24 -24.45
C SER A 286 -7.33 5.72 -23.15
N ASN A 287 -7.96 4.85 -22.33
CA ASN A 287 -8.49 5.27 -21.03
C ASN A 287 -7.76 4.59 -19.87
N CYS A 288 -7.19 5.42 -18.99
CA CYS A 288 -6.45 5.06 -17.78
C CYS A 288 -7.36 4.51 -16.66
N SER A 289 -8.43 3.77 -17.00
CA SER A 289 -9.33 3.19 -16.00
C SER A 289 -8.90 1.77 -15.69
N VAL A 290 -8.18 1.59 -14.58
CA VAL A 290 -7.94 0.26 -14.01
C VAL A 290 -9.29 -0.29 -13.56
N THR A 291 -9.85 -1.24 -14.32
CA THR A 291 -11.07 -1.94 -13.93
C THR A 291 -10.76 -3.05 -12.93
N MET A 292 -11.47 -3.02 -11.80
CA MET A 292 -11.42 -4.06 -10.77
C MET A 292 -11.89 -5.41 -11.34
N PRO A 293 -11.33 -6.55 -10.88
CA PRO A 293 -11.84 -7.87 -11.23
C PRO A 293 -13.31 -8.04 -10.81
N GLU A 294 -14.10 -8.77 -11.60
CA GLU A 294 -15.52 -9.01 -11.31
C GLU A 294 -15.77 -9.64 -9.93
N ASN A 295 -14.91 -10.59 -9.53
CA ASN A 295 -14.96 -11.24 -8.23
C ASN A 295 -14.11 -10.48 -7.19
N THR A 296 -14.51 -9.24 -6.89
CA THR A 296 -13.90 -8.43 -5.84
C THR A 296 -14.83 -8.32 -4.64
N LYS A 297 -14.31 -8.60 -3.44
CA LYS A 297 -14.97 -8.30 -2.17
C LYS A 297 -14.03 -7.55 -1.23
N VAL A 298 -14.51 -6.46 -0.64
CA VAL A 298 -13.74 -5.62 0.30
C VAL A 298 -14.31 -5.72 1.71
N TYR A 299 -13.46 -5.97 2.70
CA TYR A 299 -13.83 -5.95 4.12
C TYR A 299 -13.25 -4.71 4.78
N LEU A 300 -14.09 -3.97 5.49
CA LEU A 300 -13.74 -2.68 6.09
C LEU A 300 -14.00 -2.72 7.60
N SER A 301 -13.07 -2.26 8.43
CA SER A 301 -13.29 -2.20 9.89
C SER A 301 -14.04 -0.92 10.23
N GLU A 302 -15.17 -0.99 10.94
CA GLU A 302 -16.02 0.20 11.19
C GLU A 302 -15.26 1.35 11.88
N LYS A 303 -14.39 1.00 12.83
CA LYS A 303 -13.57 1.93 13.62
C LYS A 303 -12.12 1.92 13.16
N ASP A 304 -11.89 1.76 11.85
CA ASP A 304 -10.55 1.79 11.31
C ASP A 304 -9.90 3.16 11.56
N ASN A 305 -8.69 3.14 12.13
CA ASN A 305 -7.96 4.36 12.48
C ASN A 305 -7.13 4.90 11.31
N ILE A 306 -7.12 4.21 10.16
CA ILE A 306 -6.34 4.57 8.97
C ILE A 306 -7.24 5.16 7.89
N VAL A 307 -8.41 4.57 7.67
CA VAL A 307 -9.34 4.99 6.62
C VAL A 307 -10.73 5.23 7.19
N ASN A 308 -11.46 6.20 6.64
CA ASN A 308 -12.87 6.38 6.94
C ASN A 308 -13.68 5.27 6.24
N SER A 309 -13.82 4.13 6.92
CA SER A 309 -14.43 2.92 6.36
C SER A 309 -15.88 3.12 5.90
N LEU A 310 -16.67 3.97 6.57
CA LEU A 310 -18.04 4.23 6.14
C LEU A 310 -18.07 5.00 4.81
N ARG A 311 -17.24 6.03 4.68
CA ARG A 311 -17.09 6.77 3.40
C ARG A 311 -16.59 5.86 2.28
N VAL A 312 -15.62 4.98 2.57
CA VAL A 312 -15.10 4.01 1.59
C VAL A 312 -16.19 3.02 1.19
N ASN A 313 -16.96 2.49 2.14
CA ASN A 313 -18.08 1.59 1.88
C ASN A 313 -19.12 2.25 0.94
N ASP A 314 -19.49 3.50 1.20
CA ASP A 314 -20.45 4.24 0.38
C ASP A 314 -19.91 4.50 -1.03
N TYR A 315 -18.61 4.74 -1.17
CA TYR A 315 -17.95 4.83 -2.47
C TYR A 315 -18.00 3.48 -3.21
N LEU A 316 -17.60 2.38 -2.56
CA LEU A 316 -17.58 1.04 -3.18
C LEU A 316 -18.98 0.60 -3.62
N ASN A 317 -20.00 0.84 -2.79
CA ASN A 317 -21.39 0.52 -3.13
C ASN A 317 -21.90 1.32 -4.33
N ARG A 318 -21.54 2.61 -4.44
CA ARG A 318 -21.84 3.43 -5.63
C ARG A 318 -21.16 2.91 -6.90
N GLN A 319 -19.98 2.31 -6.77
CA GLN A 319 -19.25 1.68 -7.87
C GLN A 319 -19.68 0.22 -8.13
N GLY A 320 -20.68 -0.31 -7.41
CA GLY A 320 -21.14 -1.69 -7.57
C GLY A 320 -20.15 -2.75 -7.10
N ILE A 321 -19.20 -2.40 -6.22
CA ILE A 321 -18.20 -3.32 -5.65
C ILE A 321 -18.75 -3.89 -4.34
N ASP A 322 -18.77 -5.22 -4.22
CA ASP A 322 -19.20 -5.93 -3.00
C ASP A 322 -18.29 -5.54 -1.82
N SER A 323 -18.89 -4.99 -0.77
CA SER A 323 -18.17 -4.60 0.43
C SER A 323 -18.94 -4.94 1.71
N ALA A 324 -18.21 -5.20 2.80
CA ALA A 324 -18.78 -5.53 4.10
C ALA A 324 -18.07 -4.74 5.21
N VAL A 325 -18.86 -4.10 6.07
CA VAL A 325 -18.36 -3.36 7.24
C VAL A 325 -18.39 -4.24 8.48
N MET A 326 -17.22 -4.46 9.06
CA MET A 326 -17.00 -5.19 10.30
C MET A 326 -17.28 -4.31 11.50
N LYS A 327 -18.51 -4.37 11.99
CA LYS A 327 -19.01 -3.54 13.09
C LYS A 327 -18.17 -3.68 14.35
N GLY A 328 -17.89 -2.55 14.99
CA GLY A 328 -17.16 -2.44 16.26
C GLY A 328 -15.66 -2.72 16.17
N LEU A 329 -15.15 -3.12 15.01
CA LEU A 329 -13.75 -3.51 14.83
C LEU A 329 -12.88 -2.32 14.44
N ASP A 330 -11.70 -2.24 15.05
CA ASP A 330 -10.60 -1.38 14.61
C ASP A 330 -9.70 -2.09 13.58
N HIS A 331 -8.68 -1.38 13.10
CA HIS A 331 -7.77 -1.90 12.09
C HIS A 331 -7.11 -3.22 12.53
N ALA A 332 -7.18 -4.25 11.69
CA ALA A 332 -6.66 -5.60 11.92
C ALA A 332 -7.33 -6.43 13.05
N SER A 333 -8.23 -5.90 13.87
CA SER A 333 -8.85 -6.68 14.95
C SER A 333 -9.63 -7.90 14.48
N PHE A 334 -10.08 -7.93 13.21
CA PHE A 334 -10.74 -9.11 12.63
C PHE A 334 -9.92 -10.40 12.79
N LEU A 335 -8.59 -10.31 12.91
CA LEU A 335 -7.70 -11.44 13.18
C LEU A 335 -8.02 -12.15 14.51
N PHE A 336 -8.64 -11.46 15.47
CA PHE A 336 -9.07 -12.01 16.76
C PHE A 336 -10.55 -12.43 16.77
N HIS A 337 -11.32 -12.09 15.73
CA HIS A 337 -12.75 -12.42 15.64
C HIS A 337 -12.99 -13.62 14.71
N SER A 338 -13.38 -14.75 15.29
CA SER A 338 -13.64 -15.99 14.54
C SER A 338 -14.74 -15.84 13.48
N THR A 339 -15.80 -15.09 13.78
CA THR A 339 -16.91 -14.81 12.86
C THR A 339 -16.41 -14.18 11.57
N TRP A 340 -15.66 -13.08 11.64
CA TRP A 340 -15.15 -12.38 10.47
C TRP A 340 -14.09 -13.18 9.72
N LYS A 341 -13.20 -13.88 10.43
CA LYS A 341 -12.29 -14.83 9.76
C LYS A 341 -13.07 -15.88 8.97
N ASN A 342 -14.10 -16.48 9.56
CA ASN A 342 -14.90 -17.49 8.87
C ASN A 342 -15.63 -16.92 7.65
N GLU A 343 -16.16 -15.71 7.73
CA GLU A 343 -16.81 -15.03 6.60
C GLU A 343 -15.84 -14.75 5.43
N ILE A 344 -14.66 -14.23 5.76
CA ILE A 344 -13.58 -14.02 4.80
C ILE A 344 -13.19 -15.35 4.16
N LEU A 345 -13.04 -16.42 4.95
CA LEU A 345 -12.74 -17.76 4.43
C LEU A 345 -13.83 -18.34 3.54
N MET A 346 -15.11 -18.13 3.86
CA MET A 346 -16.22 -18.56 3.01
C MET A 346 -16.15 -17.87 1.64
N THR A 347 -15.84 -16.57 1.63
CA THR A 347 -15.64 -15.81 0.38
C THR A 347 -14.47 -16.34 -0.42
N ILE A 348 -13.32 -16.54 0.22
CA ILE A 348 -12.13 -17.09 -0.45
C ILE A 348 -12.45 -18.46 -1.03
N ASN A 349 -13.08 -19.36 -0.25
CA ASN A 349 -13.46 -20.68 -0.74
C ASN A 349 -14.40 -20.61 -1.95
N LYS A 350 -15.39 -19.69 -1.93
CA LYS A 350 -16.28 -19.43 -3.08
C LYS A 350 -15.47 -19.02 -4.32
N TYR A 351 -14.52 -18.09 -4.19
CA TYR A 351 -13.73 -17.61 -5.33
C TYR A 351 -12.67 -18.61 -5.82
N THR A 352 -12.23 -19.53 -4.97
CA THR A 352 -11.30 -20.60 -5.36
C THR A 352 -11.98 -21.79 -6.02
N SER A 353 -13.28 -21.95 -5.84
CA SER A 353 -14.04 -23.03 -6.46
C SER A 353 -14.28 -22.71 -7.94
N ILE A 354 -13.90 -23.64 -8.82
CA ILE A 354 -14.06 -23.54 -10.28
C ILE A 354 -15.42 -24.08 -10.69
#